data_AF-A0A314XVT7-F1
#
_entry.id   AF-A0A314XVT7-F1
#
_cell.length_a   1.000
_cell.length_b   1.000
_cell.length_c   1.000
_cell.angle_alpha   90.00
_cell.angle_beta   90.00
_cell.angle_gamma   90.00
#
_symmetry.space_group_name_H-M   'P 1'
#
loop_
_entity.id
_entity.type
_entity.pdbx_description
1 polymer ?
#
loop_
_entity_poly.entity_id
_entity_poly.type
_entity_poly.pdbx_seq_one_letter_code
_entity_poly.pdbx_strand_id
1 'polypeptide(L)'
;MGCGSNHLMFDPLKLMQILRGKRLMFVGDSVQRGQFESLVCMVQSIIPQGKKSIQRVPPRKIFKVEEFDASIEYYWAPFIVESISDHATKHTVLKRLVKLDSIAKHGKHWEGVDILVFESYVWWMHKPTINVTYGSPDVQEYNVTTAYRLALQTWAEWLESSINPVRQKVFFMSMSPTHLWSWEWKAGSDENCFNESYPIQVVRVPKRRTYICIRGTQGEALDKGTKI
;
A
#
# COMPACT_ATOMS: atom_id res chain seq x y z
N MET A 1 -27.44 1.81 21.08
CA MET A 1 -26.51 2.89 20.68
C MET A 1 -25.87 2.47 19.37
N GLY A 2 -26.22 3.16 18.28
CA GLY A 2 -25.88 2.76 16.92
C GLY A 2 -24.48 3.20 16.51
N CYS A 3 -23.73 2.27 15.92
CA CYS A 3 -22.62 2.59 15.03
C CYS A 3 -23.07 2.24 13.61
N GLY A 4 -24.04 3.02 13.11
CA GLY A 4 -24.57 2.92 11.76
C GLY A 4 -23.99 4.04 10.92
N SER A 5 -22.73 3.92 10.53
CA SER A 5 -22.19 4.77 9.48
C SER A 5 -22.86 4.34 8.18
N ASN A 6 -23.78 5.15 7.66
CA ASN A 6 -24.17 5.05 6.26
C ASN A 6 -22.90 5.22 5.42
N HIS A 7 -22.31 4.11 4.99
CA HIS A 7 -21.28 4.15 3.96
C HIS A 7 -21.93 4.82 2.76
N LEU A 8 -21.50 6.04 2.44
CA LEU A 8 -21.95 6.75 1.24
C LEU A 8 -21.68 5.83 0.04
N MET A 9 -22.72 5.58 -0.74
CA MET A 9 -22.60 4.83 -2.00
C MET A 9 -21.51 5.47 -2.86
N PHE A 10 -20.70 4.63 -3.51
CA PHE A 10 -19.65 5.11 -4.38
C PHE A 10 -20.25 5.85 -5.59
N ASP A 11 -19.79 7.08 -5.80
CA ASP A 11 -20.16 7.92 -6.94
C ASP A 11 -18.89 8.20 -7.79
N PRO A 12 -18.76 7.55 -8.98
CA PRO A 12 -17.59 7.73 -9.83
C PRO A 12 -17.46 9.17 -10.34
N LEU A 13 -18.56 9.89 -10.57
CA LEU A 13 -18.52 11.27 -11.06
C LEU A 13 -17.97 12.18 -9.97
N LYS A 14 -18.43 12.01 -8.72
CA LYS A 14 -17.91 12.76 -7.58
C LYS A 14 -16.40 12.54 -7.39
N LEU A 15 -15.93 11.30 -7.51
CA LEU A 15 -14.50 11.01 -7.47
C LEU A 15 -13.75 11.72 -8.61
N MET A 16 -14.25 11.66 -9.84
CA MET A 16 -13.60 12.31 -10.97
C MET A 16 -13.55 13.84 -10.82
N GLN A 17 -14.58 14.46 -10.23
CA GLN A 17 -14.55 15.89 -9.88
C GLN A 17 -13.49 16.21 -8.82
N ILE A 18 -13.34 15.35 -7.81
CA ILE A 18 -12.27 15.49 -6.82
C ILE A 18 -10.88 15.39 -7.49
N LEU A 19 -10.74 14.52 -8.49
CA LEU A 19 -9.50 14.30 -9.23
C LEU A 19 -9.27 15.29 -10.39
N ARG A 20 -10.15 16.26 -10.60
CA ARG A 20 -10.02 17.21 -11.71
C ARG A 20 -8.70 17.99 -11.62
N GLY A 21 -7.90 17.95 -12.67
CA GLY A 21 -6.57 18.58 -12.73
C GLY A 21 -5.55 17.92 -11.80
N LYS A 22 -5.76 16.66 -11.38
CA LYS A 22 -4.92 15.97 -10.39
C LYS A 22 -4.40 14.63 -10.88
N ARG A 23 -3.31 14.20 -10.25
CA ARG A 23 -2.69 12.89 -10.40
C ARG A 23 -2.88 12.08 -9.11
N LEU A 24 -3.54 10.93 -9.22
CA LEU A 24 -3.62 9.90 -8.19
C LEU A 24 -2.66 8.78 -8.54
N MET A 25 -1.74 8.41 -7.67
CA MET A 25 -0.79 7.31 -7.91
C MET A 25 -0.82 6.26 -6.81
N PHE A 26 -1.02 5.02 -7.25
CA PHE A 26 -0.86 3.81 -6.47
C PHE A 26 0.59 3.32 -6.59
N VAL A 27 1.30 3.19 -5.47
CA VAL A 27 2.71 2.77 -5.41
C VAL A 27 2.81 1.51 -4.55
N GLY A 28 3.35 0.43 -5.10
CA GLY A 28 3.51 -0.81 -4.34
C GLY A 28 3.67 -2.04 -5.22
N ASP A 29 3.22 -3.18 -4.70
CA ASP A 29 3.37 -4.47 -5.35
C ASP A 29 2.17 -4.84 -6.25
N SER A 30 2.04 -6.13 -6.58
CA SER A 30 0.94 -6.66 -7.39
C SER A 30 -0.45 -6.49 -6.77
N VAL A 31 -0.56 -6.46 -5.45
CA VAL A 31 -1.83 -6.20 -4.74
C VAL A 31 -2.27 -4.77 -5.01
N GLN A 32 -1.34 -3.82 -4.90
CA GLN A 32 -1.60 -2.41 -5.19
C GLN A 32 -1.95 -2.15 -6.65
N ARG A 33 -1.39 -2.95 -7.57
CA ARG A 33 -1.82 -2.96 -8.98
C ARG A 33 -3.28 -3.37 -9.13
N GLY A 34 -3.74 -4.34 -8.35
CA GLY A 34 -5.14 -4.75 -8.32
C GLY A 34 -6.08 -3.63 -7.85
N GLN A 35 -5.67 -2.85 -6.84
CA GLN A 35 -6.43 -1.68 -6.38
C GLN A 35 -6.53 -0.60 -7.46
N PHE A 36 -5.42 -0.32 -8.15
CA PHE A 36 -5.41 0.56 -9.31
C PHE A 36 -6.40 0.08 -10.40
N GLU A 37 -6.32 -1.19 -10.79
CA GLU A 37 -7.18 -1.76 -11.84
C GLU A 37 -8.67 -1.75 -11.42
N SER A 38 -8.97 -2.05 -10.16
CA SER A 38 -10.31 -1.95 -9.59
C SER A 38 -10.88 -0.53 -9.69
N LEU A 39 -10.10 0.48 -9.25
CA LEU A 39 -10.55 1.87 -9.31
C LEU A 39 -10.78 2.34 -10.75
N VAL A 40 -9.88 1.99 -11.67
CA VAL A 40 -10.04 2.28 -13.10
C VAL A 40 -11.35 1.68 -13.63
N CYS A 41 -11.65 0.42 -13.29
CA CYS A 41 -12.90 -0.22 -13.69
C CYS A 41 -14.15 0.49 -13.13
N MET A 42 -14.10 0.96 -11.89
CA MET A 42 -15.21 1.66 -11.27
C MET A 42 -15.49 3.03 -11.92
N VAL A 43 -14.44 3.79 -12.27
CA VAL A 43 -14.63 5.15 -12.85
C VAL A 43 -14.81 5.15 -14.36
N GLN A 44 -14.26 4.17 -15.09
CA GLN A 44 -14.29 4.21 -16.55
C GLN A 44 -15.70 4.07 -17.13
N SER A 45 -16.68 3.57 -16.36
CA SER A 45 -18.06 3.34 -16.78
C SER A 45 -18.79 4.64 -17.16
N ILE A 46 -18.44 5.76 -16.51
CA ILE A 46 -19.02 7.08 -16.78
C ILE A 46 -18.25 7.88 -17.84
N ILE A 47 -17.09 7.40 -18.28
CA ILE A 47 -16.24 8.14 -19.22
C ILE A 47 -16.50 7.68 -20.66
N PRO A 48 -16.91 8.59 -21.55
CA PRO A 48 -17.19 8.27 -22.95
C PRO A 48 -16.02 7.60 -23.66
N GLN A 49 -16.34 6.79 -24.67
CA GLN A 49 -15.31 6.19 -25.54
C GLN A 49 -14.51 7.29 -26.23
N GLY A 50 -13.19 7.09 -26.33
CA GLY A 50 -12.28 8.09 -26.91
C GLY A 50 -11.88 9.23 -25.97
N LYS A 51 -12.49 9.35 -24.77
CA LYS A 51 -12.11 10.35 -23.74
C LYS A 51 -11.26 9.78 -22.61
N LYS A 52 -10.85 8.52 -22.76
CA LYS A 52 -9.98 7.79 -21.82
C LYS A 52 -8.91 7.01 -22.56
N SER A 53 -7.74 6.90 -21.95
CA SER A 53 -6.65 6.07 -22.48
C SER A 53 -5.87 5.40 -21.36
N ILE A 54 -5.23 4.27 -21.68
CA ILE A 54 -4.29 3.60 -20.79
C ILE A 54 -2.92 3.50 -21.44
N GLN A 55 -1.91 4.08 -20.81
CA GLN A 55 -0.52 4.08 -21.26
C GLN A 55 0.29 3.15 -20.35
N ARG A 56 1.15 2.32 -20.95
CA ARG A 56 2.07 1.43 -20.22
C ARG A 56 3.49 1.91 -20.45
N VAL A 57 4.07 2.52 -19.42
CA VAL A 57 5.41 3.12 -19.46
C VAL A 57 6.18 2.56 -18.27
N PRO A 58 6.76 1.34 -18.35
CA PRO A 58 7.41 0.68 -17.22
C PRO A 58 8.38 1.61 -16.47
N PRO A 59 8.35 1.64 -15.12
CA PRO A 59 7.57 0.78 -14.21
C PRO A 59 6.12 1.24 -13.97
N ARG A 60 5.56 2.14 -14.79
CA ARG A 60 4.24 2.76 -14.60
C ARG A 60 3.14 2.24 -15.53
N LYS A 61 1.90 2.33 -15.05
CA LYS A 61 0.67 2.34 -15.85
C LYS A 61 -0.07 3.66 -15.58
N ILE A 62 -0.60 4.30 -16.61
CA ILE A 62 -1.25 5.62 -16.50
C ILE A 62 -2.60 5.55 -17.22
N PHE A 63 -3.68 5.66 -16.46
CA PHE A 63 -5.03 5.84 -16.99
C PHE A 63 -5.37 7.34 -17.01
N LYS A 64 -5.57 7.91 -18.19
CA LYS A 64 -5.89 9.34 -18.36
C LYS A 64 -7.36 9.53 -18.70
N VAL A 65 -7.95 10.59 -18.16
CA VAL A 65 -9.33 11.01 -18.43
C VAL A 65 -9.30 12.47 -18.87
N GLU A 66 -9.54 12.70 -20.16
CA GLU A 66 -9.31 14.00 -20.81
C GLU A 66 -10.21 15.11 -20.28
N GLU A 67 -11.51 14.84 -20.12
CA GLU A 67 -12.52 15.83 -19.71
C GLU A 67 -12.26 16.40 -18.29
N PHE A 68 -11.58 15.61 -17.45
CA PHE A 68 -11.24 15.99 -16.09
C PHE A 68 -9.80 16.47 -15.97
N ASP A 69 -9.00 16.40 -17.04
CA ASP A 69 -7.55 16.59 -16.97
C ASP A 69 -6.92 15.82 -15.79
N ALA A 70 -7.31 14.56 -15.65
CA ALA A 70 -7.00 13.73 -14.49
C ALA A 70 -6.25 12.47 -14.90
N SER A 71 -5.37 11.98 -14.02
CA SER A 71 -4.74 10.67 -14.15
C SER A 71 -4.90 9.81 -12.90
N ILE A 72 -5.12 8.51 -13.14
CA ILE A 72 -4.97 7.45 -12.13
C ILE A 72 -3.77 6.62 -12.59
N GLU A 73 -2.78 6.48 -11.73
CA GLU A 73 -1.47 5.93 -12.05
C GLU A 73 -1.16 4.75 -11.13
N TYR A 74 -0.38 3.81 -11.64
CA TYR A 74 0.25 2.76 -10.87
C TYR A 74 1.76 2.80 -11.09
N TYR A 75 2.54 2.67 -10.03
CA TYR A 75 3.99 2.59 -10.04
C TYR A 75 4.47 1.33 -9.31
N TRP A 76 5.20 0.47 -10.02
CA TRP A 76 5.79 -0.74 -9.45
C TRP A 76 6.98 -0.42 -8.53
N ALA A 77 6.80 -0.64 -7.23
CA ALA A 77 7.84 -0.52 -6.20
C ALA A 77 7.49 -1.48 -5.04
N PRO A 78 7.76 -2.79 -5.19
CA PRO A 78 7.21 -3.81 -4.29
C PRO A 78 7.72 -3.72 -2.85
N PHE A 79 8.88 -3.09 -2.65
CA PHE A 79 9.46 -2.82 -1.33
C PHE A 79 9.39 -1.34 -0.94
N ILE A 80 8.81 -0.48 -1.80
CA ILE A 80 8.83 1.01 -1.75
C ILE A 80 10.24 1.60 -1.88
N VAL A 81 11.22 1.07 -1.17
CA VAL A 81 12.65 1.34 -1.35
C VAL A 81 13.21 0.55 -2.54
N GLU A 82 14.39 0.95 -3.01
CA GLU A 82 15.07 0.37 -4.17
C GLU A 82 15.42 -1.11 -3.95
N SER A 83 15.27 -1.90 -5.00
CA SER A 83 15.56 -3.34 -4.96
C SER A 83 15.99 -3.89 -6.32
N ILE A 84 16.51 -5.11 -6.33
CA ILE A 84 16.74 -5.84 -7.60
C ILE A 84 15.44 -6.28 -8.28
N SER A 85 14.29 -6.04 -7.64
CA SER A 85 12.96 -6.44 -8.12
C SER A 85 12.16 -5.30 -8.74
N ASP A 86 12.75 -4.13 -8.97
CA ASP A 86 12.05 -2.91 -9.42
C ASP A 86 11.68 -2.93 -10.90
N HIS A 87 12.12 -3.95 -11.65
CA HIS A 87 11.70 -4.11 -13.05
C HIS A 87 10.28 -4.70 -13.11
N ALA A 88 9.27 -3.87 -13.42
CA ALA A 88 7.86 -4.25 -13.37
C ALA A 88 7.46 -5.55 -14.11
N THR A 89 8.17 -5.94 -15.18
CA THR A 89 7.90 -7.15 -15.97
C THR A 89 8.99 -8.23 -15.94
N LYS A 90 10.24 -7.90 -15.64
CA LYS A 90 11.42 -8.79 -15.69
C LYS A 90 12.16 -8.74 -14.35
N HIS A 91 11.46 -9.02 -13.26
CA HIS A 91 12.03 -9.06 -11.91
C HIS A 91 12.21 -10.48 -11.40
N THR A 92 13.10 -10.64 -10.42
CA THR A 92 13.32 -11.91 -9.75
C THR A 92 12.42 -12.04 -8.53
N VAL A 93 11.54 -13.06 -8.51
CA VAL A 93 10.66 -13.31 -7.36
C VAL A 93 11.37 -14.10 -6.25
N LEU A 94 12.25 -15.03 -6.62
CA LEU A 94 12.95 -15.94 -5.69
C LEU A 94 14.19 -15.30 -5.06
N LYS A 95 14.90 -14.47 -5.82
CA LYS A 95 16.08 -13.72 -5.35
C LYS A 95 15.62 -12.30 -5.04
N ARG A 96 15.70 -11.90 -3.77
CA ARG A 96 15.33 -10.57 -3.29
C ARG A 96 16.54 -9.95 -2.64
N LEU A 97 16.82 -8.70 -2.98
CA LEU A 97 17.84 -7.86 -2.36
C LEU A 97 17.27 -6.45 -2.29
N VAL A 98 17.13 -5.94 -1.07
CA VAL A 98 16.48 -4.66 -0.78
C VAL A 98 17.51 -3.67 -0.24
N LYS A 99 17.57 -2.47 -0.81
CA LYS A 99 18.44 -1.39 -0.33
C LYS A 99 17.64 -0.54 0.65
N LEU A 100 17.79 -0.80 1.95
CA LEU A 100 16.87 -0.29 2.96
C LEU A 100 16.90 1.22 3.11
N ASP A 101 18.03 1.84 2.83
CA ASP A 101 18.31 3.29 2.92
C ASP A 101 18.20 4.03 1.58
N SER A 102 17.62 3.39 0.55
CA SER A 102 17.64 3.92 -0.81
C SER A 102 16.24 4.04 -1.39
N ILE A 103 15.77 5.27 -1.61
CA ILE A 103 14.42 5.55 -2.14
C ILE A 103 14.39 6.64 -3.21
N ALA A 104 15.47 7.40 -3.34
CA ALA A 104 15.52 8.61 -4.17
C ALA A 104 15.20 8.35 -5.65
N LYS A 105 15.61 7.21 -6.21
CA LYS A 105 15.28 6.87 -7.61
C LYS A 105 13.78 6.71 -7.82
N HIS A 106 13.08 6.11 -6.86
CA HIS A 106 11.62 6.01 -6.92
C HIS A 106 10.95 7.35 -6.64
N GLY A 107 11.43 8.09 -5.63
CA GLY A 107 10.93 9.40 -5.22
C GLY A 107 10.77 10.39 -6.37
N LYS A 108 11.73 10.43 -7.30
CA LYS A 108 11.67 11.27 -8.52
C LYS A 108 10.40 11.08 -9.35
N HIS A 109 9.77 9.91 -9.29
CA HIS A 109 8.54 9.64 -10.02
C HIS A 109 7.27 9.99 -9.26
N TRP A 110 7.38 10.18 -7.94
CA TRP A 110 6.28 10.53 -7.03
C TRP A 110 6.16 12.04 -6.82
N GLU A 111 7.20 12.80 -7.17
CA GLU A 111 7.18 14.25 -7.20
C GLU A 111 6.04 14.79 -8.06
N GLY A 112 5.36 15.81 -7.55
CA GLY A 112 4.23 16.47 -8.22
C GLY A 112 2.97 15.62 -8.36
N VAL A 113 2.88 14.46 -7.70
CA VAL A 113 1.63 13.69 -7.60
C VAL A 113 0.76 14.28 -6.48
N ASP A 114 -0.50 14.59 -6.77
CA ASP A 114 -1.43 15.19 -5.80
C ASP A 114 -1.88 14.21 -4.71
N ILE A 115 -2.10 12.95 -5.07
CA ILE A 115 -2.56 11.92 -4.13
C ILE A 115 -1.71 10.65 -4.32
N LEU A 116 -1.02 10.24 -3.26
CA LEU A 116 -0.20 9.03 -3.23
C LEU A 116 -0.87 7.98 -2.34
N VAL A 117 -0.97 6.75 -2.82
CA VAL A 117 -1.43 5.59 -2.06
C VAL A 117 -0.32 4.55 -2.10
N PHE A 118 0.34 4.34 -0.97
CA PHE A 118 1.42 3.37 -0.82
C PHE A 118 0.90 2.03 -0.29
N GLU A 119 1.54 0.94 -0.68
CA GLU A 119 1.38 -0.40 -0.12
C GLU A 119 2.69 -1.16 -0.30
N SER A 120 3.01 -2.03 0.65
CA SER A 120 4.19 -2.89 0.59
C SER A 120 4.05 -4.01 1.61
N TYR A 121 3.68 -5.22 1.21
CA TYR A 121 3.53 -6.31 2.18
C TYR A 121 3.86 -7.71 1.65
N VAL A 122 3.19 -8.18 0.60
CA VAL A 122 3.29 -9.63 0.23
C VAL A 122 4.71 -10.01 -0.21
N TRP A 123 5.49 -9.03 -0.66
CA TRP A 123 6.89 -9.17 -1.01
C TRP A 123 7.85 -9.29 0.19
N TRP A 124 7.40 -9.00 1.39
CA TRP A 124 8.19 -9.27 2.60
C TRP A 124 7.97 -10.70 3.08
N MET A 125 6.76 -11.25 2.87
CA MET A 125 6.32 -12.53 3.44
C MET A 125 6.90 -13.80 2.80
N HIS A 126 7.89 -13.70 1.90
CA HIS A 126 8.44 -14.88 1.23
C HIS A 126 9.29 -15.77 2.13
N LYS A 127 10.07 -15.18 3.04
CA LYS A 127 10.94 -15.88 4.00
C LYS A 127 11.02 -15.08 5.31
N PRO A 128 11.35 -15.73 6.44
CA PRO A 128 11.57 -15.03 7.71
C PRO A 128 12.75 -14.04 7.68
N THR A 129 13.69 -14.26 6.75
CA THR A 129 14.86 -13.42 6.51
C THR A 129 14.88 -12.90 5.08
N ILE A 130 15.58 -11.79 4.87
CA ILE A 130 15.74 -11.16 3.57
C ILE A 130 17.15 -10.58 3.43
N ASN A 131 17.72 -10.68 2.22
CA ASN A 131 19.01 -10.06 1.91
C ASN A 131 18.81 -8.55 1.71
N VAL A 132 19.68 -7.76 2.33
CA VAL A 132 19.63 -6.30 2.31
C VAL A 132 21.00 -5.67 2.16
N THR A 133 21.03 -4.40 1.76
CA THR A 133 22.14 -3.48 2.00
C THR A 133 21.64 -2.31 2.83
N TYR A 134 22.46 -1.78 3.74
CA TYR A 134 22.13 -0.64 4.59
C TYR A 134 23.40 0.05 5.10
N GLY A 135 23.64 1.31 4.72
CA GLY A 135 24.83 2.10 5.08
C GLY A 135 26.14 1.64 4.44
N SER A 136 26.19 0.43 3.88
CA SER A 136 27.31 -0.13 3.13
C SER A 136 26.81 -0.96 1.93
N PRO A 137 27.66 -1.21 0.92
CA PRO A 137 27.29 -2.05 -0.23
C PRO A 137 27.29 -3.56 0.10
N ASP A 138 27.68 -3.95 1.31
CA ASP A 138 27.77 -5.35 1.69
C ASP A 138 26.38 -5.96 1.91
N VAL A 139 26.18 -7.14 1.33
CA VAL A 139 24.92 -7.87 1.49
C VAL A 139 24.88 -8.53 2.87
N GLN A 140 23.84 -8.21 3.63
CA GLN A 140 23.57 -8.77 4.95
C GLN A 140 22.20 -9.45 4.95
N GLU A 141 22.00 -10.46 5.80
CA GLU A 141 20.71 -11.11 5.96
C GLU A 141 20.02 -10.59 7.23
N TYR A 142 18.85 -9.97 7.08
CA TYR A 142 18.09 -9.38 8.18
C TYR A 142 16.82 -10.18 8.44
N ASN A 143 16.36 -10.19 9.70
CA ASN A 143 14.98 -10.58 9.99
C ASN A 143 14.03 -9.65 9.23
N VAL A 144 13.01 -10.22 8.58
CA VAL A 144 12.10 -9.47 7.71
C VAL A 144 11.40 -8.32 8.44
N THR A 145 11.04 -8.49 9.71
CA THR A 145 10.38 -7.44 10.50
C THR A 145 11.31 -6.25 10.73
N THR A 146 12.60 -6.52 10.99
CA THR A 146 13.62 -5.47 11.14
C THR A 146 13.85 -4.74 9.82
N ALA A 147 14.00 -5.49 8.72
CA ALA A 147 14.17 -4.91 7.38
C ALA A 147 12.95 -4.07 6.98
N TYR A 148 11.73 -4.56 7.21
CA TYR A 148 10.48 -3.84 6.94
C TYR A 148 10.41 -2.52 7.71
N ARG A 149 10.75 -2.55 9.01
CA ARG A 149 10.79 -1.34 9.84
C ARG A 149 11.77 -0.30 9.30
N LEU A 150 12.99 -0.72 8.91
CA LEU A 150 14.01 0.18 8.37
C LEU A 150 13.58 0.78 7.03
N ALA A 151 13.02 -0.01 6.12
CA ALA A 151 12.50 0.50 4.85
C ALA A 151 11.37 1.52 5.04
N LEU A 152 10.46 1.29 6.00
CA LEU A 152 9.41 2.24 6.34
C LEU A 152 9.95 3.52 7.00
N GLN A 153 11.04 3.43 7.77
CA GLN A 153 11.72 4.60 8.32
C GLN A 153 12.28 5.46 7.19
N THR A 154 13.01 4.88 6.25
CA THR A 154 13.52 5.59 5.06
C THR A 154 12.39 6.19 4.22
N TRP A 155 11.27 5.48 4.06
CA TRP A 155 10.10 6.04 3.39
C TRP A 155 9.49 7.23 4.15
N ALA A 156 9.38 7.14 5.47
CA ALA A 156 8.86 8.23 6.30
C ALA A 156 9.76 9.48 6.23
N GLU A 157 11.08 9.31 6.29
CA GLU A 157 12.06 10.40 6.12
C GLU A 157 11.96 11.04 4.73
N TRP A 158 11.71 10.24 3.68
CA TRP A 158 11.45 10.75 2.34
C TRP A 158 10.16 11.57 2.29
N LEU A 159 9.09 11.13 2.95
CA LEU A 159 7.84 11.90 3.02
C LEU A 159 8.07 13.27 3.67
N GLU A 160 8.74 13.30 4.82
CA GLU A 160 8.99 14.55 5.56
C GLU A 160 9.80 15.57 4.75
N SER A 161 10.76 15.09 3.95
CA SER A 161 11.63 15.95 3.14
C SER A 161 11.05 16.34 1.78
N SER A 162 10.17 15.51 1.20
CA SER A 162 9.76 15.66 -0.21
C SER A 162 8.29 15.99 -0.43
N ILE A 163 7.42 15.74 0.55
CA ILE A 163 5.97 15.95 0.40
C ILE A 163 5.53 17.31 0.94
N ASN A 164 4.73 18.02 0.15
CA ASN A 164 4.04 19.22 0.61
C ASN A 164 2.63 18.85 1.15
N PRO A 165 2.38 18.86 2.47
CA PRO A 165 1.11 18.42 3.05
C PRO A 165 -0.10 19.32 2.73
N VAL A 166 0.16 20.56 2.28
CA VAL A 166 -0.88 21.50 1.82
C VAL A 166 -1.40 21.08 0.45
N ARG A 167 -0.50 20.64 -0.45
CA ARG A 167 -0.83 20.33 -1.85
C ARG A 167 -1.08 18.85 -2.10
N GLN A 168 -0.42 17.97 -1.34
CA GLN A 168 -0.41 16.53 -1.56
C GLN A 168 -1.09 15.80 -0.41
N LYS A 169 -1.74 14.67 -0.72
CA LYS A 169 -2.31 13.74 0.25
C LYS A 169 -1.62 12.39 0.12
N VAL A 170 -1.32 11.78 1.25
CA VAL A 170 -0.60 10.50 1.30
C VAL A 170 -1.43 9.52 2.14
N PHE A 171 -1.60 8.32 1.59
CA PHE A 171 -2.25 7.20 2.23
C PHE A 171 -1.31 6.00 2.23
N PHE A 172 -1.42 5.13 3.23
CA PHE A 172 -0.75 3.84 3.27
C PHE A 172 -1.80 2.76 3.48
N MET A 173 -1.95 1.86 2.52
CA MET A 173 -2.83 0.70 2.64
C MET A 173 -2.14 -0.34 3.52
N SER A 174 -2.86 -0.83 4.53
CA SER A 174 -2.36 -1.88 5.41
C SER A 174 -2.22 -3.21 4.67
N MET A 175 -1.65 -4.20 5.36
CA MET A 175 -1.44 -5.55 4.84
C MET A 175 -2.70 -6.15 4.20
N SER A 176 -2.54 -6.68 2.98
CA SER A 176 -3.54 -7.55 2.37
C SER A 176 -3.32 -8.99 2.84
N PRO A 177 -4.33 -9.63 3.48
CA PRO A 177 -4.16 -10.96 4.05
C PRO A 177 -4.09 -12.04 2.98
N THR A 178 -3.34 -13.10 3.27
CA THR A 178 -3.30 -14.31 2.45
C THR A 178 -4.17 -15.39 3.08
N HIS A 179 -4.86 -16.17 2.24
CA HIS A 179 -5.72 -17.29 2.66
C HIS A 179 -5.16 -18.59 2.09
N LEU A 180 -3.97 -18.97 2.54
CA LEU A 180 -3.24 -20.13 1.98
C LEU A 180 -3.79 -21.46 2.49
N TRP A 181 -4.25 -21.50 3.74
CA TRP A 181 -4.65 -22.73 4.40
C TRP A 181 -5.99 -22.58 5.10
N SER A 182 -6.93 -23.42 4.71
CA SER A 182 -8.32 -23.37 5.18
C SER A 182 -8.51 -23.71 6.65
N TRP A 183 -7.54 -24.38 7.30
CA TRP A 183 -7.58 -24.60 8.75
C TRP A 183 -7.71 -23.31 9.57
N GLU A 184 -7.31 -22.16 9.02
CA GLU A 184 -7.43 -20.86 9.68
C GLU A 184 -8.90 -20.43 9.90
N TRP A 185 -9.82 -20.90 9.04
CA TRP A 185 -11.26 -20.59 9.13
C TRP A 185 -12.16 -21.83 9.23
N LYS A 186 -11.64 -23.02 8.96
CA LYS A 186 -12.33 -24.32 9.03
C LYS A 186 -11.41 -25.35 9.69
N ALA A 187 -11.49 -25.48 11.01
CA ALA A 187 -10.62 -26.37 11.79
C ALA A 187 -10.64 -27.82 11.25
N GLY A 188 -9.46 -28.39 11.05
CA GLY A 188 -9.28 -29.74 10.50
C GLY A 188 -9.30 -29.83 8.97
N SER A 189 -9.33 -28.70 8.26
CA SER A 189 -9.27 -28.63 6.79
C SER A 189 -7.86 -28.36 6.29
N ASP A 190 -7.38 -29.16 5.33
CA ASP A 190 -6.06 -28.99 4.68
C ASP A 190 -6.18 -28.39 3.26
N GLU A 191 -7.38 -27.91 2.89
CA GLU A 191 -7.64 -27.25 1.62
C GLU A 191 -7.10 -25.80 1.60
N ASN A 192 -7.25 -25.12 0.47
CA ASN A 192 -6.95 -23.70 0.29
C ASN A 192 -8.22 -22.90 -0.06
N CYS A 193 -8.07 -21.65 -0.47
CA CYS A 193 -9.21 -20.78 -0.76
C CYS A 193 -9.92 -21.00 -2.10
N PHE A 194 -9.48 -21.94 -2.97
CA PHE A 194 -10.02 -22.03 -4.34
C PHE A 194 -11.48 -22.47 -4.43
N ASN A 195 -11.99 -23.22 -3.46
CA ASN A 195 -13.38 -23.68 -3.43
C ASN A 195 -14.29 -22.80 -2.53
N GLU A 196 -13.77 -21.70 -1.99
CA GLU A 196 -14.53 -20.82 -1.11
C GLU A 196 -15.39 -19.85 -1.92
N SER A 197 -16.71 -19.88 -1.70
CA SER A 197 -17.69 -19.04 -2.42
C SER A 197 -18.36 -17.98 -1.53
N TYR A 198 -18.13 -18.05 -0.21
CA TYR A 198 -18.75 -17.15 0.76
C TYR A 198 -17.69 -16.59 1.72
N PRO A 199 -17.85 -15.35 2.19
CA PRO A 199 -16.99 -14.81 3.24
C PRO A 199 -17.08 -15.66 4.50
N ILE A 200 -16.01 -15.65 5.30
CA ILE A 200 -16.00 -16.26 6.64
C ILE A 200 -17.13 -15.62 7.45
N GLN A 201 -18.18 -16.40 7.74
CA GLN A 201 -19.25 -15.97 8.61
C GLN A 201 -18.75 -16.04 10.04
N VAL A 202 -18.79 -14.92 10.78
CA VAL A 202 -18.33 -14.84 12.16
C VAL A 202 -19.25 -15.66 13.06
N VAL A 203 -19.03 -16.96 13.13
CA VAL A 203 -19.34 -17.73 14.34
C VAL A 203 -18.19 -17.43 15.30
N ARG A 204 -18.48 -17.06 16.54
CA ARG A 204 -17.46 -16.73 17.56
C ARG A 204 -16.48 -17.90 17.74
N VAL A 205 -15.41 -17.93 16.94
CA VAL A 205 -14.27 -18.81 17.17
C VAL A 205 -13.55 -18.24 18.40
N PRO A 206 -13.32 -19.02 19.47
CA PRO A 206 -12.59 -18.53 20.63
C PRO A 206 -11.20 -18.09 20.18
N LYS A 207 -10.92 -16.79 20.20
CA LYS A 207 -9.57 -16.27 20.01
C LYS A 207 -8.68 -16.92 21.07
N ARG A 208 -7.71 -17.74 20.67
CA ARG A 208 -6.52 -17.95 21.51
C ARG A 208 -5.88 -16.57 21.66
N ARG A 209 -5.97 -16.01 22.86
CA ARG A 209 -5.43 -14.69 23.21
C ARG A 209 -3.91 -14.77 23.16
N THR A 210 -3.31 -14.41 22.03
CA THR A 210 -1.90 -13.99 22.01
C THR A 210 -1.90 -12.48 22.19
N TYR A 211 -1.70 -12.02 23.42
CA TYR A 211 -1.47 -10.60 23.68
C TYR A 211 -0.06 -10.23 23.20
N ILE A 212 0.04 -9.43 22.15
CA ILE A 212 1.25 -8.64 21.89
C ILE A 212 1.03 -7.33 22.63
N CYS A 213 1.66 -7.18 23.80
CA CYS A 213 1.75 -5.92 24.51
C CYS A 213 2.66 -4.97 23.73
N ILE A 214 2.06 -3.98 23.05
CA ILE A 214 2.79 -2.78 22.64
C ILE A 214 2.78 -1.84 23.84
N ARG A 215 3.91 -1.71 24.54
CA ARG A 215 4.11 -0.64 25.53
C ARG A 215 4.17 0.68 24.78
N GLY A 216 3.03 1.38 24.73
CA GLY A 216 3.00 2.80 24.39
C GLY A 216 3.54 3.61 25.56
N THR A 217 4.60 4.36 25.32
CA THR A 217 5.04 5.44 26.20
C THR A 217 3.97 6.54 26.19
N GLN A 218 3.25 6.70 27.30
CA GLN A 218 2.37 7.84 27.54
C GLN A 218 3.21 9.11 27.60
N GLY A 219 2.93 10.07 26.72
CA GLY A 219 3.31 11.46 26.91
C GLY A 219 2.36 12.09 27.93
N GLU A 220 2.90 12.49 29.07
CA GLU A 220 2.20 13.30 30.07
C GLU A 220 1.98 14.71 29.51
N ALA A 221 0.73 15.11 29.35
CA ALA A 221 0.35 16.51 29.21
C ALA A 221 0.23 17.11 30.62
N LEU A 222 1.15 18.02 30.94
CA LEU A 222 1.09 18.90 32.10
C LEU A 222 -0.11 19.85 31.97
N ASP A 223 -1.17 19.58 32.71
CA ASP A 223 -2.25 20.54 32.93
C ASP A 223 -1.93 21.41 34.15
N LYS A 224 -1.82 22.73 33.92
CA LYS A 224 -1.60 23.74 34.95
C LYS A 224 -2.96 24.16 35.51
N GLY A 225 -3.34 23.61 36.67
CA GLY A 225 -4.47 24.08 37.46
C GLY A 225 -4.04 25.11 38.51
N THR A 226 -4.45 26.37 38.36
CA THR A 226 -4.44 27.40 39.42
C THR A 226 -5.84 27.56 40.00
N LYS A 227 -5.93 27.52 41.34
CA LYS A 227 -6.82 28.24 42.30
C LYS A 227 -6.69 27.47 43.62
N ILE A 228 -6.25 28.04 44.75
CA ILE A 228 -6.65 29.29 45.41
C ILE A 228 -5.39 30.03 45.89
#